data_AF-A0A4V6WKT1-F1
#
_entry.id   AF-A0A4V6WKT1-F1
#
_cell.length_a   1.000
_cell.length_b   1.000
_cell.length_c   1.000
_cell.angle_alpha   90.00
_cell.angle_beta   90.00
_cell.angle_gamma   90.00
#
_symmetry.space_group_name_H-M   'P 1'
#
loop_
_entity.id
_entity.type
_entity.pdbx_description
1 polymer ?
#
loop_
_entity_poly.entity_id
_entity_poly.type
_entity_poly.pdbx_seq_one_letter_code
_entity_poly.pdbx_strand_id
1 'polypeptide(L)'
;MTVLCSTAIEDIQTHCQNATNTGHAIFYFSFSDNHKQTYRNLLVSLVVQLGKKEPGRSMLRQAYEKAEQRRPGLDELQKTLSASVASYDEVFIHLDAIDECPEGATAVD
;
A
#
# COMPACT_ATOMS: atom_id res chain seq x y z
N MET A 1 6.44 19.96 3.50
CA MET A 1 7.69 20.18 2.75
C MET A 1 7.75 19.12 1.66
N THR A 2 7.47 19.46 0.39
CA THR A 2 7.13 18.46 -0.66
C THR A 2 8.26 18.23 -1.68
N VAL A 3 9.42 18.89 -1.51
CA VAL A 3 10.46 18.95 -2.56
C VAL A 3 11.60 17.94 -2.34
N LEU A 4 11.75 17.37 -1.13
CA LEU A 4 12.81 16.40 -0.83
C LEU A 4 12.44 14.95 -1.18
N CYS A 5 11.16 14.65 -1.40
CA CYS A 5 10.72 13.30 -1.75
C CYS A 5 10.74 13.02 -3.26
N SER A 6 10.70 14.02 -4.14
CA SER A 6 10.64 13.75 -5.60
C SER A 6 11.89 13.04 -6.10
N THR A 7 13.08 13.47 -5.68
CA THR A 7 14.34 12.87 -6.14
C THR A 7 14.52 11.45 -5.59
N ALA A 8 14.17 11.19 -4.33
CA ALA A 8 14.23 9.84 -3.76
C ALA A 8 13.21 8.89 -4.44
N ILE A 9 12.02 9.41 -4.74
CA ILE A 9 10.99 8.67 -5.48
C ILE A 9 11.43 8.38 -6.91
N GLU A 10 12.03 9.37 -7.60
CA GLU A 10 12.57 9.23 -8.96
C GLU A 10 13.72 8.22 -9.01
N ASP A 11 14.68 8.28 -8.07
CA ASP A 11 15.81 7.35 -8.00
C ASP A 11 15.33 5.91 -7.75
N ILE A 12 14.40 5.71 -6.81
CA ILE A 12 13.82 4.39 -6.53
C ILE A 12 13.01 3.90 -7.74
N GLN A 13 12.27 4.78 -8.43
CA GLN A 13 11.56 4.41 -9.65
C GLN A 13 12.53 4.01 -10.78
N THR A 14 13.62 4.75 -11.00
CA THR A 14 14.64 4.41 -11.98
C THR A 14 15.37 3.11 -11.61
N HIS A 15 15.64 2.88 -10.33
CA HIS A 15 16.22 1.61 -9.86
C HIS A 15 15.25 0.44 -10.06
N CYS A 16 13.98 0.60 -9.70
CA CYS A 16 12.94 -0.42 -9.91
C CYS A 16 12.64 -0.69 -11.39
N GLN A 17 12.86 0.27 -12.30
CA GLN A 17 12.77 0.06 -13.74
C GLN A 17 13.90 -0.84 -14.28
N ASN A 18 15.05 -0.86 -13.60
CA ASN A 18 16.23 -1.62 -13.99
C ASN A 18 16.34 -2.98 -13.26
N ALA A 19 15.59 -3.19 -12.17
CA ALA A 19 15.52 -4.44 -11.44
C ALA A 19 14.38 -5.32 -11.97
N THR A 20 14.64 -6.60 -12.21
CA THR A 20 13.71 -7.49 -12.94
C THR A 20 12.42 -7.82 -12.16
N ASN A 21 12.36 -7.60 -10.84
CA ASN A 21 11.17 -7.90 -10.03
C ASN A 21 11.08 -7.14 -8.68
N THR A 22 11.41 -5.85 -8.64
CA THR A 22 11.29 -5.04 -7.40
C THR A 22 9.92 -4.35 -7.32
N GLY A 23 9.31 -4.38 -6.13
CA GLY A 23 8.08 -3.68 -5.81
C GLY A 23 8.35 -2.35 -5.13
N HIS A 24 7.54 -1.33 -5.43
CA HIS A 24 7.63 -0.03 -4.77
C HIS A 24 6.23 0.50 -4.46
N ALA A 25 6.04 1.00 -3.23
CA ALA A 25 4.80 1.64 -2.82
C ALA A 25 5.08 2.84 -1.91
N ILE A 26 4.24 3.86 -2.05
CA ILE A 26 4.33 5.09 -1.26
C ILE A 26 2.97 5.38 -0.61
N PHE A 27 3.00 5.77 0.65
CA PHE A 27 1.85 6.38 1.31
C PHE A 27 2.33 7.52 2.19
N TYR A 28 1.68 8.67 2.09
CA TYR A 28 1.93 9.80 2.98
C TYR A 28 0.70 9.98 3.86
N PHE A 29 0.90 10.15 5.16
CA PHE A 29 -0.20 10.50 6.05
C PHE A 29 -0.53 12.00 5.89
N SER A 30 -1.76 12.38 6.23
CA SER A 30 -2.09 13.80 6.31
C SER A 30 -3.21 14.11 7.31
N PHE A 31 -2.98 15.03 8.24
CA PHE A 31 -4.01 15.55 9.15
C PHE A 31 -5.16 16.26 8.43
N SER A 32 -4.90 16.78 7.23
CA SER A 32 -5.89 17.52 6.43
C SER A 32 -6.73 16.63 5.50
N ASP A 33 -6.33 15.38 5.30
CA ASP A 33 -7.01 14.44 4.41
C ASP A 33 -7.40 13.18 5.19
N ASN A 34 -8.70 13.05 5.52
CA ASN A 34 -9.23 11.90 6.24
C ASN A 34 -8.97 10.56 5.52
N HIS A 35 -8.76 10.58 4.20
CA HIS A 35 -8.37 9.38 3.46
C HIS A 35 -6.92 8.98 3.72
N LYS A 36 -6.08 9.83 4.31
CA LYS A 36 -4.67 9.57 4.61
C LYS A 36 -4.38 9.41 6.10
N GLN A 37 -5.39 8.98 6.87
CA GLN A 37 -5.29 8.89 8.33
C GLN A 37 -5.57 7.49 8.88
N THR A 38 -6.05 6.55 8.06
CA THR A 38 -6.48 5.25 8.58
C THR A 38 -5.57 4.13 8.13
N TYR A 39 -5.35 3.15 9.02
CA TYR A 39 -4.69 1.89 8.70
C TYR A 39 -5.32 1.19 7.49
N ARG A 40 -6.65 1.26 7.37
CA ARG A 40 -7.38 0.73 6.22
C ARG A 40 -6.94 1.40 4.92
N ASN A 41 -6.83 2.73 4.89
CA ASN A 41 -6.46 3.44 3.68
C ASN A 41 -4.99 3.22 3.30
N LEU A 42 -4.11 3.08 4.31
CA LEU A 42 -2.74 2.60 4.09
C LEU A 42 -2.76 1.24 3.38
N LEU A 43 -3.46 0.24 3.95
CA LEU A 43 -3.55 -1.10 3.35
C LEU A 43 -4.11 -1.07 1.93
N VAL A 44 -5.21 -0.33 1.70
CA VAL A 44 -5.79 -0.19 0.36
C VAL A 44 -4.77 0.40 -0.61
N SER A 45 -4.06 1.46 -0.22
CA SER A 45 -3.05 2.09 -1.08
C SER A 45 -1.93 1.12 -1.43
N LEU A 46 -1.40 0.39 -0.45
CA LEU A 46 -0.34 -0.59 -0.67
C LEU A 46 -0.80 -1.73 -1.58
N VAL A 47 -2.02 -2.25 -1.36
CA VAL A 47 -2.60 -3.31 -2.21
C VAL A 47 -2.81 -2.83 -3.64
N VAL A 48 -3.25 -1.59 -3.86
CA VAL A 48 -3.41 -1.03 -5.22
C VAL A 48 -2.05 -0.89 -5.93
N GLN A 49 -1.00 -0.52 -5.19
CA GLN A 49 0.32 -0.31 -5.76
C GLN A 49 1.06 -1.64 -6.04
N LEU A 50 1.00 -2.59 -5.11
CA LEU A 50 1.75 -3.85 -5.16
C LEU A 50 0.93 -5.04 -5.70
N GLY A 51 -0.40 -4.99 -5.62
CA GLY A 51 -1.30 -6.07 -6.05
C GLY A 51 -1.52 -6.18 -7.55
N LYS A 52 -0.64 -5.59 -8.37
CA LYS A 52 -0.77 -5.62 -9.84
C LYS A 52 -0.32 -6.95 -10.45
N LYS A 53 0.52 -7.71 -9.74
CA LYS A 53 1.04 -9.02 -10.16
C LYS A 53 0.24 -10.16 -9.53
N GLU A 54 0.36 -11.36 -10.11
CA GLU A 54 -0.17 -12.56 -9.48
C GLU A 54 0.71 -12.97 -8.29
N PRO A 55 0.13 -13.53 -7.21
CA PRO A 55 -1.31 -13.83 -7.04
C PRO A 55 -2.15 -12.63 -6.56
N GLY A 56 -1.52 -11.51 -6.22
CA GLY A 56 -2.18 -10.32 -5.65
C GLY A 56 -3.36 -9.80 -6.47
N ARG A 57 -3.22 -9.77 -7.81
CA ARG A 57 -4.27 -9.32 -8.73
C ARG A 57 -5.52 -10.19 -8.68
N SER A 58 -5.35 -11.50 -8.72
CA SER A 58 -6.47 -12.44 -8.62
C SER A 58 -7.13 -12.41 -7.24
N MET A 59 -6.33 -12.29 -6.18
CA MET A 59 -6.84 -12.18 -4.81
C MET A 59 -7.64 -10.89 -4.60
N LEU A 60 -7.16 -9.77 -5.12
CA LEU A 60 -7.88 -8.50 -5.08
C LEU A 60 -9.23 -8.61 -5.81
N ARG A 61 -9.23 -9.19 -7.02
CA ARG A 61 -10.48 -9.41 -7.78
C ARG A 61 -11.46 -10.28 -6.99
N GLN A 62 -10.98 -11.38 -6.42
CA GLN A 62 -11.83 -12.28 -5.62
C GLN A 62 -12.39 -11.58 -4.37
N ALA A 63 -11.58 -10.76 -3.68
CA ALA A 63 -12.04 -10.01 -2.51
C ALA A 63 -13.14 -9.00 -2.88
N TYR A 64 -13.01 -8.32 -4.02
CA TYR A 64 -14.06 -7.43 -4.52
C TYR A 64 -15.35 -8.17 -4.92
N GLU A 65 -15.23 -9.32 -5.58
CA GLU A 65 -16.38 -10.15 -5.98
C GLU A 65 -17.13 -10.71 -4.76
N LYS A 66 -16.39 -11.22 -3.76
CA LYS A 66 -16.96 -11.74 -2.50
C LYS A 66 -17.65 -10.68 -1.66
N ALA A 67 -17.18 -9.44 -1.75
CA ALA A 67 -17.75 -8.36 -0.96
C ALA A 67 -19.15 -7.94 -1.43
N GLU A 68 -19.76 -8.57 -2.44
CA GLU A 68 -21.11 -8.25 -2.95
C GLU A 68 -21.29 -6.73 -3.20
N GLN A 69 -20.33 -6.10 -3.89
CA GLN A 69 -20.26 -4.64 -4.12
C GLN A 69 -19.90 -3.78 -2.90
N ARG A 70 -19.52 -4.38 -1.76
CA ARG A 70 -18.91 -3.69 -0.63
C ARG A 70 -17.38 -3.66 -0.77
N ARG A 71 -16.71 -2.95 0.14
CA ARG A 71 -15.25 -2.86 0.16
C ARG A 71 -14.66 -4.11 0.85
N PRO A 72 -13.50 -4.64 0.39
CA PRO A 72 -12.83 -5.76 1.06
C PRO A 72 -12.58 -5.52 2.55
N GLY A 73 -12.62 -6.59 3.35
CA GLY A 73 -12.29 -6.55 4.77
C GLY A 73 -10.81 -6.25 5.03
N LEU A 74 -10.45 -5.89 6.28
CA LEU A 74 -9.05 -5.65 6.66
C LEU A 74 -8.20 -6.92 6.51
N ASP A 75 -8.70 -8.06 6.97
CA ASP A 75 -8.03 -9.36 6.85
C ASP A 75 -7.79 -9.74 5.37
N GLU A 76 -8.76 -9.50 4.49
CA GLU A 76 -8.60 -9.75 3.05
C GLU A 76 -7.55 -8.83 2.43
N LEU A 77 -7.52 -7.55 2.83
CA LEU A 77 -6.50 -6.60 2.38
C LEU A 77 -5.10 -7.01 2.87
N GLN A 78 -4.96 -7.44 4.12
CA GLN A 78 -3.69 -7.90 4.68
C GLN A 78 -3.19 -9.17 3.98
N LYS A 79 -4.07 -10.15 3.74
CA LYS A 79 -3.76 -11.37 2.99
C LYS A 79 -3.34 -11.05 1.56
N THR A 80 -4.08 -10.17 0.89
CA THR A 80 -3.77 -9.73 -0.48
C THR A 80 -2.43 -9.00 -0.53
N LEU A 81 -2.16 -8.09 0.42
CA LEU A 81 -0.89 -7.37 0.51
C LEU A 81 0.27 -8.34 0.74
N SER A 82 0.13 -9.27 1.68
CA SER A 82 1.16 -10.26 1.99
C SER A 82 1.52 -11.11 0.78
N ALA A 83 0.50 -11.61 0.07
CA ALA A 83 0.69 -12.39 -1.14
C ALA A 83 1.28 -11.57 -2.30
N SER A 84 0.93 -10.28 -2.37
CA SER A 84 1.50 -9.35 -3.35
C SER A 84 2.98 -9.11 -3.08
N VAL A 85 3.35 -8.82 -1.83
CA VAL A 85 4.75 -8.61 -1.41
C VAL A 85 5.60 -9.83 -1.70
N ALA A 86 5.10 -11.03 -1.40
CA ALA A 86 5.81 -12.29 -1.66
C ALA A 86 6.04 -12.61 -3.16
N SER A 87 5.40 -11.87 -4.09
CA SER A 87 5.60 -12.03 -5.54
C SER A 87 6.78 -11.21 -6.09
N TYR A 88 7.35 -10.33 -5.28
CA TYR A 88 8.52 -9.52 -5.63
C TYR A 88 9.78 -10.10 -4.97
N ASP A 89 10.93 -9.90 -5.61
CA ASP A 89 12.21 -10.30 -5.02
C ASP A 89 12.59 -9.36 -3.86
N GLU A 90 12.18 -8.10 -3.97
CA GLU A 90 12.38 -7.06 -2.97
C GLU A 90 11.24 -6.03 -3.05
N VAL A 91 10.84 -5.47 -1.92
CA VAL A 91 9.79 -4.44 -1.85
C VAL A 91 10.24 -3.26 -0.99
N PHE A 92 10.16 -2.06 -1.56
CA PHE A 92 10.37 -0.80 -0.85
C PHE A 92 9.03 -0.13 -0.55
N ILE A 93 8.79 0.19 0.72
CA ILE A 93 7.58 0.89 1.17
C ILE A 93 8.01 2.20 1.84
N HIS A 94 7.64 3.33 1.22
CA HIS A 94 7.89 4.65 1.77
C HIS A 94 6.64 5.15 2.49
N LEU A 95 6.77 5.39 3.79
CA LEU A 95 5.72 5.96 4.64
C LEU A 95 6.19 7.34 5.13
N ASP A 96 5.52 8.39 4.68
CA ASP A 96 5.86 9.77 5.04
C ASP A 96 4.85 10.37 6.02
N ALA A 97 5.29 11.36 6.80
CA ALA A 97 4.48 12.10 7.77
C ALA A 97 3.77 11.22 8.81
N ILE A 98 4.41 10.14 9.28
CA ILE A 98 3.82 9.14 10.19
C ILE A 98 3.26 9.76 11.48
N ASP A 99 3.84 10.87 11.95
CA ASP A 99 3.35 11.68 13.07
C ASP A 99 1.97 12.31 12.80
N GLU A 100 1.54 12.39 11.54
CA GLU A 100 0.20 12.78 11.12
C GLU A 100 -0.83 11.63 11.13
N CYS A 101 -0.40 10.42 11.53
CA CYS A 101 -1.31 9.33 11.82
C CYS A 101 -2.04 9.61 13.15
N PRO A 102 -3.37 9.39 13.25
CA PRO A 102 -4.09 9.59 14.49
C PRO A 102 -3.50 8.74 15.62
N GLU A 103 -3.00 9.39 16.68
CA GLU A 103 -2.59 8.72 17.92
C GLU A 103 -3.84 8.05 18.53
N GLY A 104 -3.98 6.73 18.35
CA GLY A 104 -5.09 5.97 18.94
C GLY A 104 -5.73 4.88 18.10
N ALA A 105 -5.11 4.40 17.01
CA ALA A 105 -5.52 3.11 16.43
C ALA A 105 -4.99 1.94 17.29
N THR A 106 -5.45 1.84 18.54
CA THR A 106 -5.49 0.53 19.19
C THR A 106 -6.33 -0.36 18.28
N ALA A 107 -5.77 -1.50 17.87
CA ALA A 107 -6.54 -2.58 17.29
C ALA A 107 -7.67 -2.90 18.28
N VAL A 108 -8.86 -2.35 18.02
CA VAL A 108 -10.09 -2.87 18.58
C VAL A 108 -10.57 -3.90 17.57
N ASP A 109 -10.62 -5.14 18.05
CA ASP A 109 -11.07 -6.37 17.38
C ASP A 109 -12.30 -6.18 16.47
#